data_AF-A0A4P9UQP5-F1
#
_entry.id   AF-A0A4P9UQP5-F1
#
_cell.length_a   1.000
_cell.length_b   1.000
_cell.length_c   1.000
_cell.angle_alpha   90.00
_cell.angle_beta   90.00
_cell.angle_gamma   90.00
#
_symmetry.space_group_name_H-M   'P 1'
#
loop_
_entity.id
_entity.type
_entity.pdbx_description
1 polymer ?
#
loop_
_entity_poly.entity_id
_entity_poly.type
_entity_poly.pdbx_seq_one_letter_code
_entity_poly.pdbx_strand_id
1 'polypeptide(L)'
;MSRDYARQDIMELLRVIDWLMQLPDELERQLTDEIKQLEAETMTYVMSIERLALEQGKLEGKAEGKVEGKIEGEAGLLQRQLIKRFGPLPGAIQRRLDQATSEQLEIWAERILDAPNLPAVFDDH
;
A
#
# COMPACT_ATOMS: atom_id res chain seq x y z
N MET A 1 -2.88 49.73 -1.77
CA MET A 1 -3.40 49.00 -2.96
C MET A 1 -2.29 48.35 -3.81
N SER A 2 -1.06 48.15 -3.32
CA SER A 2 0.07 47.63 -4.13
C SER A 2 0.58 46.24 -3.74
N ARG A 3 0.07 45.64 -2.66
CA ARG A 3 0.59 44.38 -2.10
C ARG A 3 -0.19 43.13 -2.52
N ASP A 4 -1.47 43.29 -2.84
CA ASP A 4 -2.33 42.19 -3.32
C ASP A 4 -2.02 41.81 -4.77
N TYR A 5 -1.68 42.79 -5.62
CA TYR A 5 -1.26 42.55 -7.01
C TYR A 5 -0.01 41.66 -7.09
N ALA A 6 1.02 41.93 -6.27
CA ALA A 6 2.24 41.12 -6.26
C ALA A 6 2.00 39.65 -5.84
N ARG A 7 1.02 39.40 -4.95
CA ARG A 7 0.63 38.01 -4.62
C ARG A 7 -0.13 37.35 -5.76
N GLN A 8 -1.00 38.09 -6.45
CA GLN A 8 -1.71 37.60 -7.62
C GLN A 8 -0.74 37.23 -8.74
N ASP A 9 0.25 38.07 -9.02
CA ASP A 9 1.25 37.80 -10.07
C ASP A 9 2.10 36.56 -9.77
N ILE A 10 2.46 36.34 -8.48
CA ILE A 10 3.18 35.14 -8.04
C ILE A 10 2.29 33.90 -8.17
N MET A 11 1.00 34.01 -7.81
CA MET A 11 0.06 32.89 -7.91
C MET A 11 -0.24 32.52 -9.37
N GLU A 12 -0.39 33.51 -10.26
CA GLU A 12 -0.58 33.28 -11.69
C GLU A 12 0.67 32.64 -12.32
N LEU A 13 1.87 33.08 -11.92
CA LEU A 13 3.11 32.47 -12.35
C LEU A 13 3.22 31.00 -11.88
N LEU A 14 2.90 30.72 -10.61
CA LEU A 14 2.90 29.36 -10.08
C LEU A 14 1.87 28.49 -10.77
N ARG A 15 0.70 29.02 -11.13
CA ARG A 15 -0.36 28.29 -11.84
C ARG A 15 0.03 27.94 -13.27
N VAL A 16 0.77 28.83 -13.95
CA VAL A 16 1.36 28.55 -15.26
C VAL A 16 2.46 27.50 -15.15
N ILE A 17 3.28 27.54 -14.10
CA ILE A 17 4.29 26.51 -13.83
C ILE A 17 3.62 25.17 -13.51
N ASP A 18 2.58 25.14 -12.69
CA ASP A 18 1.80 23.93 -12.38
C ASP A 18 1.13 23.34 -13.63
N TRP A 19 0.65 24.21 -14.55
CA TRP A 19 0.10 23.78 -15.83
C TRP A 19 1.17 23.29 -16.81
N LEU A 20 2.38 23.88 -16.79
CA LEU A 20 3.54 23.39 -17.52
C LEU A 20 4.11 22.10 -16.91
N MET A 21 3.91 21.86 -15.61
CA MET A 21 4.25 20.59 -14.94
C MET A 21 3.21 19.48 -15.18
N GLN A 22 1.99 19.83 -15.61
CA GLN A 22 1.04 18.89 -16.20
C GLN A 22 1.29 18.79 -17.70
N LEU A 23 2.37 18.11 -18.10
CA LEU A 23 2.48 17.67 -19.49
C LEU A 23 1.22 16.86 -19.83
N PRO A 24 0.50 17.15 -20.92
CA PRO A 24 -0.50 16.23 -21.44
C PRO A 24 0.16 14.85 -21.59
N ASP A 25 -0.50 13.77 -21.17
CA ASP A 25 0.07 12.41 -21.15
C ASP A 25 0.86 12.05 -22.43
N GLU A 26 0.40 12.58 -23.58
CA GLU A 26 1.02 12.40 -24.88
C GLU A 26 2.39 13.08 -24.99
N LEU A 27 2.51 14.32 -24.51
CA LEU A 27 3.79 15.03 -24.44
C LEU A 27 4.70 14.39 -23.39
N GLU A 28 4.14 13.93 -22.26
CA GLU A 28 4.94 13.26 -21.22
C GLU A 28 5.56 11.99 -21.79
N ARG A 29 4.79 11.22 -22.55
CA ARG A 29 5.27 10.03 -23.27
C ARG A 29 6.31 10.40 -24.33
N GLN A 30 6.06 11.41 -25.17
CA GLN A 30 7.00 11.84 -26.20
C GLN A 30 8.33 12.30 -25.61
N LEU A 31 8.29 13.12 -24.55
CA LEU A 31 9.48 13.55 -23.83
C LEU A 31 10.21 12.36 -23.19
N THR A 32 9.48 11.43 -22.57
CA THR A 32 10.06 10.21 -22.00
C THR A 32 10.75 9.35 -23.07
N ASP A 33 10.14 9.21 -24.25
CA ASP A 33 10.68 8.40 -25.34
C ASP A 33 11.92 9.06 -25.98
N GLU A 34 11.92 10.38 -26.17
CA GLU A 34 13.08 11.13 -26.66
C GLU A 34 14.25 11.08 -25.67
N ILE A 35 13.95 11.24 -24.38
CA ILE A 35 14.95 11.12 -23.30
C ILE A 35 15.57 9.71 -23.29
N LYS A 36 14.75 8.65 -23.38
CA LYS A 36 15.25 7.25 -23.49
C LYS A 36 16.13 7.02 -24.71
N GLN A 37 15.81 7.62 -25.86
CA GLN A 37 16.62 7.51 -27.07
C GLN A 37 17.98 8.19 -26.89
N LEU A 38 18.00 9.40 -26.33
CA LEU A 38 19.23 10.15 -26.04
C LEU A 38 20.12 9.47 -24.99
N GLU A 39 19.51 8.79 -24.02
CA GLU A 39 20.22 8.01 -23.00
C GLU A 39 20.88 6.74 -23.54
N ALA A 40 20.20 6.04 -24.45
CA ALA A 40 20.75 4.86 -25.11
C ALA A 40 22.07 5.18 -25.84
N GLU A 41 22.21 6.43 -26.31
CA GLU A 41 23.40 6.93 -26.98
C GLU A 41 24.49 7.45 -26.01
N THR A 42 24.14 7.93 -24.81
CA THR A 42 25.06 8.70 -23.95
C THR A 42 25.46 8.00 -22.64
N MET A 43 24.85 6.85 -22.30
CA MET A 43 25.14 6.01 -21.10
C MET A 43 25.28 6.77 -19.76
N THR A 44 24.77 7.99 -19.67
CA THR A 44 25.07 8.88 -18.54
C THR A 44 23.85 9.74 -18.29
N TYR A 45 23.18 9.51 -17.16
CA TYR A 45 22.46 10.53 -16.40
C TYR A 45 20.91 10.68 -16.45
N VAL A 46 20.12 9.59 -16.50
CA VAL A 46 18.73 9.60 -15.93
C VAL A 46 18.57 8.62 -14.77
N MET A 47 19.71 8.28 -14.18
CA MET A 47 19.86 7.23 -13.18
C MET A 47 19.39 7.59 -11.77
N SER A 48 18.85 8.78 -11.50
CA SER A 48 18.45 9.18 -10.15
C SER A 48 16.95 9.05 -9.93
N ILE A 49 16.08 9.69 -10.72
CA ILE A 49 14.63 9.74 -10.47
C ILE A 49 13.98 8.40 -10.79
N GLU A 50 14.24 7.80 -11.95
CA GLU A 50 13.70 6.48 -12.28
C GLU A 50 14.21 5.39 -11.34
N ARG A 51 15.49 5.47 -10.94
CA ARG A 51 16.07 4.58 -9.94
C ARG A 51 15.42 4.78 -8.57
N LEU A 52 15.21 6.03 -8.15
CA LEU A 52 14.51 6.35 -6.90
C LEU A 52 13.08 5.81 -6.95
N ALA A 53 12.35 6.01 -8.05
CA ALA A 53 10.99 5.50 -8.21
C ALA A 53 10.95 3.98 -8.16
N LEU A 54 11.89 3.29 -8.83
CA LEU A 54 12.00 1.83 -8.78
C LEU A 54 12.41 1.31 -7.41
N GLU A 55 13.34 1.97 -6.73
CA GLU A 55 13.75 1.62 -5.36
C GLU A 55 12.60 1.85 -4.38
N GLN A 56 11.90 2.98 -4.49
CA GLN A 56 10.75 3.30 -3.66
C GLN A 56 9.61 2.31 -3.89
N GLY A 57 9.25 2.01 -5.15
CA GLY A 57 8.23 1.01 -5.45
C GLY A 57 8.60 -0.40 -4.97
N LYS A 58 9.88 -0.78 -5.02
CA LYS A 58 10.37 -2.05 -4.43
C LYS A 58 10.26 -2.05 -2.91
N LEU A 59 10.56 -0.93 -2.25
CA LEU A 59 10.45 -0.79 -0.80
C LEU A 59 9.00 -0.85 -0.34
N GLU A 60 8.11 -0.11 -1.01
CA GLU A 60 6.67 -0.10 -0.75
C GLU A 60 6.07 -1.49 -0.96
N GLY A 61 6.28 -2.11 -2.13
CA GLY A 61 5.74 -3.45 -2.40
C GLY A 61 6.30 -4.54 -1.46
N LYS A 62 7.55 -4.41 -1.00
CA LYS A 62 8.11 -5.32 0.00
C LYS A 62 7.50 -5.09 1.39
N ALA A 63 7.21 -3.84 1.74
CA ALA A 63 6.58 -3.50 3.01
C ALA A 63 5.13 -4.01 3.04
N GLU A 64 4.35 -3.72 1.99
CA GLU A 64 2.97 -4.20 1.82
C GLU A 64 2.91 -5.72 1.83
N GLY A 65 3.70 -6.39 0.98
CA GLY A 65 3.70 -7.85 0.91
C GLY A 65 4.14 -8.53 2.21
N LYS A 66 5.00 -7.88 3.01
CA LYS A 66 5.37 -8.40 4.34
C LYS A 66 4.21 -8.28 5.33
N VAL A 67 3.45 -7.19 5.29
CA VAL A 67 2.28 -6.99 6.16
C VAL A 67 1.16 -7.94 5.77
N GLU A 68 0.80 -8.01 4.50
CA GLU A 68 -0.24 -8.92 3.99
C GLU A 68 0.12 -10.38 4.27
N GLY A 69 1.34 -10.79 3.93
CA GLY A 69 1.81 -12.17 4.18
C GLY A 69 1.85 -12.53 5.67
N LYS A 70 2.08 -11.56 6.57
CA LYS A 70 1.99 -11.79 8.02
C LYS A 70 0.53 -12.08 8.40
N ILE A 71 -0.41 -11.23 7.99
CA ILE A 71 -1.84 -11.36 8.33
C ILE A 71 -2.42 -12.65 7.77
N GLU A 72 -2.17 -12.96 6.50
CA GLU A 72 -2.62 -14.22 5.88
C GLU A 72 -2.06 -15.45 6.59
N GLY A 73 -0.78 -15.39 7.00
CA GLY A 73 -0.13 -16.45 7.77
C GLY A 73 -0.76 -16.66 9.15
N GLU A 74 -1.04 -15.57 9.86
CA GLU A 74 -1.72 -15.58 11.16
C GLU A 74 -3.14 -16.15 11.05
N ALA A 75 -3.92 -15.67 10.08
CA ALA A 75 -5.29 -16.13 9.83
C ALA A 75 -5.32 -17.62 9.49
N GLY A 76 -4.44 -18.07 8.58
CA GLY A 76 -4.33 -19.47 8.18
C GLY A 76 -3.90 -20.39 9.32
N LEU A 77 -2.97 -19.93 10.18
CA LEU A 77 -2.58 -20.69 11.37
C LEU A 77 -3.74 -20.79 12.37
N LEU A 78 -4.39 -19.68 12.69
CA LEU A 78 -5.53 -19.64 13.61
C LEU A 78 -6.68 -20.51 13.11
N GLN A 79 -7.01 -20.44 11.81
CA GLN A 79 -8.00 -21.30 11.18
C GLN A 79 -7.70 -22.79 11.42
N ARG A 80 -6.46 -23.23 11.20
CA ARG A 80 -6.06 -24.62 11.43
C ARG A 80 -6.20 -25.03 12.89
N GLN A 81 -5.88 -24.14 13.83
CA GLN A 81 -6.05 -24.42 15.26
C GLN A 81 -7.52 -24.52 15.64
N LEU A 82 -8.36 -23.61 15.13
CA LEU A 82 -9.81 -23.62 15.37
C LEU A 82 -10.44 -24.90 14.82
N ILE A 83 -10.07 -25.30 13.60
CA ILE A 83 -10.55 -26.57 13.00
C ILE A 83 -10.12 -27.76 13.87
N LYS A 84 -8.89 -27.74 14.39
CA LYS A 84 -8.36 -28.83 15.22
C LYS A 84 -9.06 -28.94 16.58
N ARG A 85 -9.42 -27.82 17.23
CA ARG A 85 -10.10 -27.84 18.55
C ARG A 85 -11.60 -28.04 18.43
N PHE A 86 -12.24 -27.38 17.46
CA PHE A 86 -13.70 -27.24 17.41
C PHE A 86 -14.35 -27.93 16.20
N GLY A 87 -13.56 -28.48 15.28
CA GLY A 87 -14.06 -29.10 14.06
C GLY A 87 -14.32 -28.10 12.92
N PRO A 88 -15.06 -28.51 11.87
CA PRO A 88 -15.27 -27.67 10.69
C PRO A 88 -15.83 -26.29 11.03
N LEU A 89 -15.22 -25.25 10.46
CA LEU A 89 -15.63 -23.87 10.71
C LEU A 89 -16.86 -23.50 9.86
N PRO A 90 -17.88 -22.83 10.44
CA PRO A 90 -18.94 -22.23 9.66
C PRO A 90 -18.40 -21.17 8.70
N GLY A 91 -18.99 -21.04 7.51
CA GLY A 91 -18.55 -20.05 6.51
C GLY A 91 -18.64 -18.58 6.96
N ALA A 92 -19.36 -18.28 8.04
CA ALA A 92 -19.35 -16.96 8.67
C ALA A 92 -18.04 -16.71 9.44
N ILE A 93 -17.50 -17.73 10.13
CA ILE A 93 -16.22 -17.63 10.85
C ILE A 93 -15.06 -17.56 9.86
N GLN A 94 -15.14 -18.32 8.77
CA GLN A 94 -14.18 -18.25 7.66
C GLN A 94 -14.03 -16.81 7.15
N ARG A 95 -15.15 -16.17 6.78
CA ARG A 95 -15.17 -14.77 6.34
C ARG A 95 -14.68 -13.79 7.39
N ARG A 96 -14.93 -14.07 8.68
CA ARG A 96 -14.44 -13.23 9.78
C ARG A 96 -12.92 -13.31 9.91
N LEU A 97 -12.31 -14.47 9.68
CA LEU A 97 -10.85 -14.63 9.65
C LEU A 97 -10.23 -13.92 8.44
N ASP A 98 -10.86 -14.02 7.27
CA ASP A 98 -10.37 -13.39 6.03
C ASP A 98 -10.38 -11.85 6.09
N GLN A 99 -11.25 -11.27 6.92
CA GLN A 99 -11.40 -9.81 7.10
C GLN A 99 -10.77 -9.28 8.39
N ALA A 100 -10.10 -10.14 9.16
CA ALA A 100 -9.56 -9.79 10.46
C ALA A 100 -8.29 -8.94 10.35
N THR A 101 -8.12 -8.01 11.28
CA THR A 101 -6.85 -7.30 11.45
C THR A 101 -5.84 -8.18 12.20
N SER A 102 -4.54 -7.89 12.07
CA SER A 102 -3.49 -8.59 12.84
C SER A 102 -3.77 -8.56 14.35
N GLU A 103 -4.24 -7.44 14.89
CA GLU A 103 -4.60 -7.31 16.31
C GLU A 103 -5.75 -8.24 16.72
N GLN A 104 -6.79 -8.35 15.90
CA GLN A 104 -7.89 -9.28 16.15
C GLN A 104 -7.41 -10.73 16.11
N LEU A 105 -6.54 -11.07 15.15
CA LEU A 105 -5.96 -12.42 15.04
C LEU A 105 -5.08 -12.76 16.25
N GLU A 106 -4.27 -11.82 16.73
CA GLU A 106 -3.45 -11.99 17.93
C GLU A 106 -4.33 -12.24 19.17
N ILE A 107 -5.37 -11.42 19.38
CA ILE A 107 -6.32 -11.62 20.50
C ILE A 107 -7.01 -12.99 20.43
N TRP A 108 -7.47 -13.40 19.25
CA TRP A 108 -8.12 -14.70 19.09
C TRP A 108 -7.14 -15.87 19.25
N ALA A 109 -5.87 -15.69 18.86
CA ALA A 109 -4.81 -16.69 19.02
C ALA A 109 -4.42 -16.91 20.50
N GLU A 110 -4.57 -15.90 21.36
CA GLU A 110 -4.44 -16.09 22.81
C GLU A 110 -5.69 -16.78 23.38
N ARG A 111 -6.88 -16.27 23.03
CA ARG A 111 -8.14 -16.78 23.56
C ARG A 111 -8.43 -18.22 23.19
N ILE A 112 -7.98 -18.68 22.03
CA ILE A 112 -8.17 -20.08 21.61
C ILE A 112 -7.58 -21.08 22.59
N LEU A 113 -6.61 -20.69 23.43
CA LEU A 113 -6.00 -21.60 24.39
C LEU A 113 -6.96 -21.95 25.54
N ASP A 114 -7.73 -20.96 25.99
CA ASP A 114 -8.59 -21.07 27.18
C ASP A 114 -10.09 -21.16 26.84
N ALA A 115 -10.48 -20.79 25.62
CA ALA A 115 -11.89 -20.75 25.21
C ALA A 115 -12.54 -22.15 25.29
N PRO A 116 -13.69 -22.28 25.97
CA PRO A 116 -14.40 -23.57 26.10
C PRO A 116 -15.17 -23.96 24.84
N ASN A 117 -15.46 -23.01 23.95
CA ASN A 117 -16.20 -23.21 22.72
C ASN A 117 -15.80 -22.17 21.66
N LEU A 118 -16.23 -22.41 20.41
CA LEU A 118 -15.88 -21.57 19.27
C LEU A 118 -16.34 -20.10 19.42
N PRO A 119 -17.60 -19.79 19.83
CA PRO A 119 -18.02 -18.41 20.07
C PRO A 119 -17.14 -17.64 21.05
N ALA A 120 -16.75 -18.26 22.17
CA ALA A 120 -15.95 -17.61 23.22
C ALA A 120 -14.56 -17.13 22.76
N VAL A 121 -14.03 -17.65 21.65
CA VAL A 121 -12.79 -17.13 21.05
C VAL A 121 -12.99 -15.70 20.54
N PHE A 122 -14.18 -15.40 20.04
CA PHE A 122 -14.49 -14.20 19.28
C PHE A 122 -15.33 -13.15 20.04
N ASP A 123 -15.60 -13.36 21.32
CA ASP A 123 -16.38 -12.44 22.15
C ASP A 123 -15.61 -11.13 22.36
N ASP A 124 -16.23 -9.99 22.07
CA ASP A 124 -15.65 -8.70 22.42
C ASP A 124 -15.74 -8.54 23.96
N HIS A 125 -14.62 -8.29 24.63
CA HIS A 125 -14.60 -7.92 26.05
C HIS A 125 -14.37 -6.42 26.14
#